data_AF-A0A8S2TSE1-F1
#
_entry.id   AF-A0A8S2TSE1-F1
#
_cell.length_a   1.000
_cell.length_b   1.000
_cell.length_c   1.000
_cell.angle_alpha   90.00
_cell.angle_beta   90.00
_cell.angle_gamma   90.00
#
_symmetry.space_group_name_H-M   'P 1'
#
loop_
_entity.id
_entity.type
_entity.pdbx_description
1 polymer ?
#
loop_
_entity_poly.entity_id
_entity_poly.type
_entity_poly.pdbx_seq_one_letter_code
_entity_poly.pdbx_strand_id
1 'polypeptide(L)'
;MKGIDLPRAQWYWKSSYDPWSANRREEWTKYSDIESEIIEEVFSEKSKTEPAELDNFCINVKDFIQISKSDQNKQRPIKRVLIRRNENEDLREERFFLPPALRKTFNDDWGKGVYAFLSQ
;
A
#
# COMPACT_ATOMS: atom_id res chain seq x y z
N MET A 1 14.35 24.74 4.98
CA MET A 1 14.19 24.12 3.65
C MET A 1 12.94 23.27 3.69
N LYS A 2 11.87 23.63 2.98
CA LYS A 2 10.69 22.77 2.87
C LYS A 2 11.10 21.56 2.05
N GLY A 3 11.06 20.36 2.63
CA GLY A 3 11.20 19.13 1.87
C GLY A 3 10.12 19.14 0.78
N ILE A 4 10.53 19.00 -0.47
CA ILE A 4 9.58 18.85 -1.56
C ILE A 4 8.99 17.45 -1.40
N ASP A 5 7.81 17.36 -0.79
CA ASP A 5 7.04 16.12 -0.80
C ASP A 5 6.63 15.87 -2.26
N LEU A 6 7.37 14.97 -2.90
CA LEU A 6 7.02 14.49 -4.23
C LEU A 6 5.72 13.67 -4.12
N PRO A 7 4.76 13.87 -5.04
CA PRO A 7 3.51 13.13 -5.01
C PRO A 7 3.79 11.64 -5.19
N ARG A 8 3.19 10.81 -4.33
CA ARG A 8 3.30 9.35 -4.41
C ARG A 8 2.32 8.84 -5.47
N ALA A 9 2.80 7.97 -6.35
CA ALA A 9 1.91 7.28 -7.28
C ALA A 9 1.20 6.14 -6.56
N GLN A 10 -0.13 6.09 -6.69
CA GLN A 10 -0.95 4.98 -6.25
C GLN A 10 -1.62 4.37 -7.48
N TRP A 11 -1.51 3.05 -7.59
CA TRP A 11 -2.09 2.30 -8.68
C TRP A 11 -3.37 1.59 -8.24
N TYR A 12 -4.31 1.44 -9.18
CA TYR A 12 -5.60 0.80 -8.97
C TYR A 12 -5.94 -0.11 -10.15
N TRP A 13 -6.78 -1.11 -9.91
CA TRP A 13 -7.34 -2.00 -10.91
C TRP A 13 -8.86 -2.07 -10.81
N LYS A 14 -9.52 -2.31 -11.94
CA LYS A 14 -10.99 -2.39 -11.98
C LYS A 14 -11.45 -3.76 -11.52
N SER A 15 -12.08 -3.80 -10.34
CA SER A 15 -12.45 -5.03 -9.63
C SER A 15 -13.84 -5.55 -9.93
N SER A 16 -14.63 -4.78 -10.68
CA SER A 16 -15.95 -5.20 -11.16
C SER A 16 -15.89 -6.54 -11.90
N TYR A 17 -16.95 -7.36 -11.75
CA TYR A 17 -17.06 -8.65 -12.44
C TYR A 17 -16.93 -8.53 -13.96
N ASP A 18 -17.60 -7.52 -14.54
CA ASP A 18 -17.42 -7.12 -15.94
C ASP A 18 -16.63 -5.78 -15.98
N PRO A 19 -15.31 -5.83 -16.18
CA PRO A 19 -14.47 -4.64 -16.21
C PRO A 19 -14.71 -3.71 -17.41
N TRP A 20 -15.40 -4.15 -18.45
CA TRP A 20 -15.60 -3.36 -19.67
C TRP A 20 -17.00 -2.75 -19.78
N SER A 21 -17.95 -3.20 -18.95
CA SER A 21 -19.27 -2.58 -18.89
C SER A 21 -19.22 -1.11 -18.43
N ALA A 22 -19.88 -0.23 -19.20
CA ALA A 22 -20.04 1.19 -18.88
C ALA A 22 -21.26 1.47 -17.96
N ASN A 23 -22.19 0.51 -17.85
CA ASN A 23 -23.47 0.70 -17.15
C ASN A 23 -23.42 0.33 -15.65
N ARG A 24 -22.27 -0.09 -15.12
CA ARG A 24 -22.13 -0.51 -13.72
C ARG A 24 -21.28 0.50 -12.94
N ARG A 25 -21.49 0.53 -11.62
CA ARG A 25 -20.65 1.31 -10.71
C ARG A 25 -19.21 0.88 -10.87
N GLU A 26 -18.33 1.84 -11.14
CA GLU A 26 -16.91 1.57 -11.29
C GLU A 26 -16.29 1.27 -9.92
N GLU A 27 -15.97 0.00 -9.70
CA GLU A 27 -15.26 -0.43 -8.51
C GLU A 27 -13.77 -0.53 -8.85
N TRP A 28 -12.98 0.34 -8.20
CA TRP A 28 -11.54 0.39 -8.33
C TRP A 28 -10.90 -0.04 -7.01
N THR A 29 -10.07 -1.06 -7.06
CA THR A 29 -9.33 -1.56 -5.91
C THR A 29 -7.88 -1.11 -6.00
N LYS A 30 -7.30 -0.66 -4.88
CA LYS A 30 -5.89 -0.26 -4.82
C LYS A 30 -4.98 -1.48 -4.88
N TYR A 31 -3.84 -1.34 -5.57
CA TYR A 31 -2.72 -2.23 -5.35
C TYR A 31 -2.10 -1.96 -3.98
N SER A 32 -1.41 -2.95 -3.42
CA SER A 32 -0.60 -2.74 -2.23
C SER A 32 0.53 -1.74 -2.51
N ASP A 33 1.10 -1.21 -1.43
CA ASP A 33 2.21 -0.26 -1.48
C ASP A 33 3.40 -0.81 -2.28
N ILE A 34 3.73 -2.09 -2.06
CA ILE A 34 4.84 -2.79 -2.73
C ILE A 34 4.52 -3.01 -4.20
N GLU A 35 3.33 -3.54 -4.52
CA GLU A 35 2.92 -3.73 -5.92
C GLU A 35 2.86 -2.41 -6.68
N SER A 36 2.40 -1.35 -6.03
CA SER A 36 2.35 -0.01 -6.63
C SER A 36 3.76 0.53 -6.93
N GLU A 37 4.73 0.25 -6.07
CA GLU A 37 6.13 0.63 -6.28
C GLU A 37 6.73 -0.12 -7.48
N ILE A 38 6.50 -1.43 -7.58
CA ILE A 38 6.95 -2.26 -8.72
C ILE A 38 6.35 -1.73 -10.04
N ILE A 39 5.04 -1.44 -10.06
CA ILE A 39 4.38 -0.92 -11.26
C ILE A 39 4.92 0.48 -11.61
N GLU A 40 5.17 1.32 -10.60
CA GLU A 40 5.70 2.66 -10.82
C GLU A 40 7.14 2.65 -11.33
N GLU A 41 7.98 1.73 -10.85
CA GLU A 41 9.35 1.55 -11.35
C GLU A 41 9.35 1.28 -12.85
N VAL A 42 8.58 0.27 -13.29
CA VAL A 42 8.41 -0.07 -14.72
C VAL A 42 7.76 1.07 -15.51
N PHE A 43 6.82 1.81 -14.92
CA PHE A 43 6.23 2.99 -15.56
C PHE A 43 7.22 4.14 -15.72
N SER A 44 8.16 4.30 -14.79
CA SER A 44 9.14 5.39 -14.78
C SER A 44 10.30 5.16 -15.76
N GLU A 45 10.55 3.90 -16.12
CA GLU A 45 11.54 3.55 -17.11
C GLU A 45 11.19 4.09 -18.51
N LYS A 46 12.22 4.54 -19.23
CA LYS A 46 12.05 5.16 -20.56
C LYS A 46 11.56 4.18 -21.62
N SER A 47 11.83 2.90 -21.46
CA SER A 47 11.55 1.86 -22.46
C SER A 47 10.12 1.32 -22.35
N LYS A 48 9.57 1.20 -21.13
CA LYS A 48 8.26 0.56 -20.84
C LYS A 48 8.05 -0.75 -21.62
N THR A 49 9.13 -1.43 -21.97
CA THR A 49 9.11 -2.57 -22.91
C THR A 49 8.65 -3.83 -22.22
N GLU A 50 9.06 -4.00 -20.96
CA GLU A 50 8.71 -5.17 -20.18
C GLU A 50 7.43 -4.92 -19.36
N PRO A 51 6.55 -5.92 -19.23
CA PRO A 51 5.44 -5.85 -18.31
C PRO A 51 5.93 -5.90 -16.86
N ALA A 52 5.23 -5.22 -15.95
CA ALA A 52 5.50 -5.37 -14.52
C ALA A 52 5.03 -6.75 -14.06
N GLU A 53 5.95 -7.58 -13.59
CA GLU A 53 5.65 -8.91 -13.07
C GLU A 53 5.22 -8.87 -11.61
N LEU A 54 4.02 -9.37 -11.33
CA LEU A 54 3.49 -9.56 -9.99
C LEU A 54 3.14 -11.05 -9.79
N ASP A 55 2.84 -11.46 -8.56
CA ASP A 55 2.72 -12.89 -8.22
C ASP A 55 1.68 -13.62 -9.09
N ASN A 56 0.48 -13.05 -9.22
CA ASN A 56 -0.66 -13.70 -9.88
C ASN A 56 -1.00 -13.09 -11.26
N PHE A 57 -0.35 -12.00 -11.63
CA PHE A 57 -0.68 -11.22 -12.80
C PHE A 57 0.54 -10.47 -13.35
N CYS A 58 0.48 -10.08 -14.61
CA CYS A 58 1.41 -9.15 -15.21
C CYS A 58 0.69 -7.86 -15.61
N ILE A 59 1.40 -6.75 -15.53
CA ILE A 59 0.87 -5.43 -15.84
C ILE A 59 1.51 -4.96 -17.14
N ASN A 60 0.69 -4.84 -18.17
CA ASN A 60 1.07 -4.10 -19.36
C ASN A 60 0.81 -2.61 -19.11
N VAL A 61 1.88 -1.92 -18.76
CA VAL A 61 1.83 -0.49 -18.38
C VAL A 61 1.62 0.42 -19.61
N LYS A 62 1.93 -0.05 -20.83
CA LYS A 62 1.65 0.71 -22.07
C LYS A 62 0.16 0.78 -22.35
N ASP A 63 -0.51 -0.35 -22.22
CA ASP A 63 -1.94 -0.46 -22.52
C ASP A 63 -2.83 -0.21 -21.30
N PHE A 64 -2.22 -0.03 -20.11
CA PHE A 64 -2.92 0.12 -18.84
C PHE A 64 -3.85 -1.07 -18.55
N ILE A 65 -3.33 -2.29 -18.72
CA ILE A 65 -4.07 -3.54 -18.53
C ILE A 65 -3.29 -4.48 -17.61
N GLN A 66 -4.01 -5.05 -16.64
CA GLN A 66 -3.60 -6.22 -15.88
C GLN A 66 -4.06 -7.49 -16.60
N ILE A 67 -3.17 -8.48 -16.72
CA ILE A 67 -3.44 -9.78 -17.34
C ILE A 67 -3.16 -10.86 -16.31
N SER A 68 -4.10 -11.77 -16.07
CA SER A 68 -3.89 -12.88 -15.13
C SER A 68 -2.89 -13.91 -15.69
N LYS A 69 -1.95 -14.35 -14.85
CA LYS A 69 -1.00 -15.42 -15.21
C LYS A 69 -1.70 -16.78 -15.38
N SER A 70 -2.81 -16.99 -14.67
CA SER A 70 -3.59 -18.24 -14.74
C SER A 70 -4.55 -18.29 -15.94
N ASP A 71 -5.00 -17.14 -16.43
CA ASP A 71 -5.96 -17.04 -17.53
C ASP A 71 -5.73 -15.74 -18.32
N GLN A 72 -5.10 -15.85 -19.49
CA GLN A 72 -4.75 -14.69 -20.31
C GLN A 72 -5.96 -13.92 -20.86
N ASN A 73 -7.14 -14.53 -20.87
CA ASN A 73 -8.38 -13.85 -21.26
C ASN A 73 -8.93 -12.97 -20.14
N LYS A 74 -8.50 -13.18 -18.89
CA LYS A 74 -8.88 -12.34 -17.76
C LYS A 74 -8.00 -11.11 -17.71
N GLN A 75 -8.50 -10.06 -18.37
CA GLN A 75 -7.87 -8.76 -18.43
C GLN A 75 -8.70 -7.73 -17.67
N ARG A 76 -8.00 -6.82 -16.98
CA ARG A 76 -8.62 -5.76 -16.18
C ARG A 76 -7.92 -4.43 -16.45
N PRO A 77 -8.66 -3.33 -16.69
CA PRO A 77 -8.09 -1.99 -16.76
C PRO A 77 -7.41 -1.60 -15.45
N ILE A 78 -6.32 -0.86 -15.56
CA ILE A 78 -5.63 -0.24 -14.44
C ILE A 78 -5.57 1.27 -14.59
N LYS A 79 -5.34 1.99 -13.50
CA LYS A 79 -5.13 3.44 -13.52
C LYS A 79 -4.10 3.88 -12.48
N ARG A 80 -3.41 4.97 -12.80
CA ARG A 80 -2.44 5.65 -11.94
C ARG A 80 -3.05 6.92 -11.39
N VAL A 81 -2.93 7.16 -10.09
CA VAL A 81 -3.36 8.38 -9.42
C VAL A 81 -2.19 8.95 -8.63
N LEU A 82 -1.91 10.23 -8.80
CA LEU A 82 -0.91 10.93 -7.99
C LEU A 82 -1.57 11.43 -6.70
N ILE A 83 -1.18 10.84 -5.57
CA ILE A 83 -1.63 11.24 -4.25
C ILE A 83 -0.64 12.28 -3.71
N ARG A 84 -1.16 13.44 -3.33
CA ARG A 84 -0.39 14.41 -2.54
C ARG A 84 -0.44 13.96 -1.10
N ARG A 85 0.71 13.81 -0.46
CA ARG A 85 0.77 13.55 0.98
C ARG A 85 0.08 14.71 1.70
N ASN A 86 -1.08 14.45 2.28
CA ASN A 86 -1.54 15.26 3.40
C ASN A 86 -0.82 14.74 4.64
N GLU A 87 -0.29 15.63 5.46
CA GLU A 87 0.54 15.32 6.64
C GLU A 87 -0.16 14.40 7.67
N ASN A 88 -1.46 14.14 7.51
CA ASN A 88 -2.31 13.45 8.48
C ASN A 88 -2.86 12.06 8.08
N GLU A 89 -2.63 11.56 6.86
CA GLU A 89 -3.34 10.33 6.40
C GLU A 89 -2.71 8.99 6.85
N ASP A 90 -1.45 8.97 7.31
CA ASP A 90 -0.72 7.73 7.64
C ASP A 90 -0.30 7.62 9.12
N LEU A 91 -0.71 8.55 9.98
CA LEU A 91 -0.38 8.47 11.40
C LEU A 91 -1.32 7.48 12.09
N ARG A 92 -0.78 6.32 12.44
CA ARG A 92 -1.45 5.38 13.34
C ARG A 92 -1.40 5.95 14.76
N GLU A 93 -2.33 6.87 15.05
CA GLU A 93 -2.40 7.64 16.29
C GLU A 93 -2.31 6.75 17.54
N GLU A 94 -2.89 5.55 17.47
CA GLU A 94 -2.85 4.50 18.49
C GLU A 94 -1.44 4.16 19.02
N ARG A 95 -0.38 4.34 18.21
CA ARG A 95 1.01 4.10 18.64
C ARG A 95 1.59 5.23 19.50
N PHE A 96 0.99 6.42 19.48
CA PHE A 96 1.42 7.57 20.27
C PHE A 96 0.65 7.68 21.60
N PHE A 97 -0.38 6.86 21.80
CA PHE A 97 -1.02 6.77 23.10
C PHE A 97 -0.19 5.90 24.03
N LEU A 98 0.34 6.52 25.08
CA LEU A 98 0.87 5.80 26.23
C LEU A 98 -0.23 4.87 26.78
N PRO A 99 0.06 3.57 26.98
CA PRO A 99 -0.83 2.67 27.70
C PRO A 99 -1.27 3.34 29.00
N PRO A 100 -2.56 3.23 29.41
CA PRO A 100 -3.03 3.81 30.66
C PRO A 100 -2.18 3.40 31.87
N ALA A 101 -1.58 2.21 31.83
CA ALA A 101 -0.68 1.65 32.85
C ALA A 101 0.64 2.42 33.03
N LEU A 102 1.08 3.20 32.05
CA LEU A 102 2.31 4.01 32.10
C LEU A 102 2.05 5.48 32.45
N ARG A 103 0.80 5.85 32.79
CA ARG A 103 0.46 7.20 33.28
C ARG A 103 0.79 7.42 34.75
N LYS A 104 1.30 6.41 35.45
CA LYS A 104 1.88 6.60 36.78
C LYS A 104 3.19 7.35 36.63
N THR A 105 3.26 8.49 37.30
CA THR A 105 4.44 9.33 37.43
C THR A 105 5.67 8.48 37.74
N PHE A 106 6.77 8.81 37.07
CA PHE A 106 8.10 8.20 37.17
C PHE A 106 8.75 8.44 38.55
N ASN A 107 8.06 8.14 39.65
CA ASN A 107 8.53 8.54 40.98
C ASN A 107 8.28 7.59 42.14
N ASP A 108 7.68 6.41 41.94
CA ASP A 108 7.54 5.45 43.04
C ASP A 108 7.86 4.03 42.55
N ASP A 109 8.65 3.29 43.34
CA ASP A 109 8.88 1.84 43.26
C ASP A 109 10.04 1.25 42.43
N TRP A 110 11.19 1.93 42.30
CA TRP A 110 12.48 1.21 42.04
C TRP A 110 13.04 0.47 43.28
N GLY A 111 12.19 0.17 44.28
CA GLY A 111 12.61 -0.44 45.55
C GLY A 111 12.29 -1.93 45.71
N LYS A 112 11.31 -2.49 44.99
CA LYS A 112 10.83 -3.86 45.28
C LYS A 112 10.28 -4.57 44.04
N GLY A 113 11.16 -5.14 43.24
CA GLY A 113 10.81 -6.04 42.15
C GLY A 113 11.57 -7.36 42.26
N VAL A 114 10.93 -8.36 42.87
CA VAL A 114 11.39 -9.74 42.96
C VAL A 114 11.49 -10.32 41.54
N TYR A 115 12.69 -10.75 41.13
CA TYR A 115 12.87 -11.54 39.91
C TYR A 115 12.36 -12.96 40.17
N ALA A 116 11.17 -13.28 39.67
CA ALA A 116 10.76 -14.67 39.48
C ALA A 116 11.36 -15.17 38.16
N PHE A 117 12.55 -15.78 38.24
CA PHE A 117 13.08 -16.60 37.16
C PHE A 117 12.23 -17.87 37.06
N LEU A 118 11.57 -18.06 35.92
CA LEU A 118 11.00 -19.35 35.53
C LEU A 118 12.15 -20.24 35.05
N SER A 119 12.54 -21.21 35.87
CA SER A 119 13.31 -22.37 35.42
C SER A 119 12.36 -23.37 34.75
N GLN A 120 12.71 -23.81 33.54
CA GLN A 120 12.29 -25.09 32.97
C GLN A 120 13.35 -26.15 33.28
#